data_AF-A0A1E1F2H7-F1
#
_entry.id   AF-A0A1E1F2H7-F1
#
_cell.length_a   1.000
_cell.length_b   1.000
_cell.length_c   1.000
_cell.angle_alpha   90.00
_cell.angle_beta   90.00
_cell.angle_gamma   90.00
#
_symmetry.space_group_name_H-M   'P 1'
#
loop_
_entity.id
_entity.type
_entity.pdbx_description
1 polymer ?
#
loop_
_entity_poly.entity_id
_entity_poly.type
_entity_poly.pdbx_seq_one_letter_code
_entity_poly.pdbx_strand_id
1 'polypeptide(L)'
;MPGFVLLVRERGDGDPAMRYGITVTKKIGGAVVRNRMKRRFRVLAREMLPLHGVSGADHVLIGRSDGVERDFTALRRELEKALRKIAKAGNPEDGAPRSRQEPGRDGATMRGRGTGRLPARERATP
;
A
#
# COMPACT_ATOMS: atom_id res chain seq x y z
N MET A 1 -2.83 -4.84 -9.49
CA MET A 1 -2.52 -3.80 -8.49
C MET A 1 -1.02 -3.49 -8.55
N PRO A 2 -0.57 -2.29 -8.12
CA PRO A 2 0.85 -1.92 -8.18
C PRO A 2 1.69 -2.72 -7.17
N GLY A 3 2.88 -3.17 -7.59
CA GLY A 3 3.78 -3.96 -6.74
C GLY A 3 4.42 -3.19 -5.57
N PHE A 4 4.42 -1.86 -5.65
CA PHE A 4 4.90 -0.96 -4.62
C PHE A 4 4.29 0.44 -4.78
N VAL A 5 4.49 1.28 -3.77
CA VAL A 5 4.24 2.72 -3.82
C VAL A 5 5.57 3.44 -3.61
N LEU A 6 5.84 4.48 -4.40
CA LEU A 6 6.98 5.36 -4.24
C LEU A 6 6.48 6.71 -3.72
N LEU A 7 7.02 7.15 -2.59
CA LEU A 7 6.85 8.50 -2.08
C LEU A 7 8.17 9.25 -2.26
N VAL A 8 8.10 10.50 -2.69
CA VAL A 8 9.26 11.38 -2.81
C VAL A 8 8.93 12.68 -2.09
N ARG A 9 9.85 13.12 -1.23
CA ARG A 9 9.73 14.38 -0.51
C ARG A 9 11.02 15.18 -0.70
N GLU A 10 10.91 16.37 -1.26
CA GLU A 10 12.02 17.33 -1.26
C GLU A 10 12.29 17.80 0.17
N ARG A 11 13.56 17.76 0.58
CA ARG A 11 13.95 18.08 1.95
C ARG A 11 14.10 19.58 2.18
N GLY A 12 14.53 20.31 1.15
CA GLY A 12 14.66 21.77 1.19
C GLY A 12 15.70 22.28 2.20
N ASP A 13 16.60 21.41 2.66
CA ASP A 13 17.62 21.73 3.68
C ASP A 13 18.98 22.11 3.08
N GLY A 14 19.05 22.27 1.76
CA GLY A 14 20.27 22.64 1.03
C GLY A 14 21.28 21.51 0.86
N ASP A 15 21.02 20.32 1.40
CA ASP A 15 21.85 19.13 1.22
C ASP A 15 21.41 18.37 -0.05
N PRO A 16 22.28 18.23 -1.08
CA PRO A 16 21.94 17.49 -2.29
C PRO A 16 21.89 15.96 -2.06
N ALA A 17 22.26 15.46 -0.87
CA ALA A 17 22.29 14.03 -0.59
C ALA A 17 20.90 13.38 -0.77
N MET A 18 20.84 12.40 -1.66
CA MET A 18 19.67 11.55 -1.85
C MET A 18 19.59 10.51 -0.75
N ARG A 19 18.41 10.39 -0.14
CA ARG A 19 18.13 9.37 0.88
C ARG A 19 17.04 8.45 0.39
N TYR A 20 17.05 7.22 0.89
CA TYR A 20 15.98 6.28 0.61
C TYR A 20 15.58 5.45 1.83
N GLY A 21 14.27 5.18 1.93
CA GLY A 21 13.67 4.32 2.93
C GLY A 21 12.95 3.15 2.27
N ILE A 22 12.91 2.01 2.96
CA ILE A 22 12.16 0.84 2.49
C ILE A 22 11.21 0.38 3.59
N THR A 23 9.92 0.34 3.28
CA THR A 23 8.86 -0.13 4.18
C THR A 23 8.24 -1.40 3.63
N VAL A 24 8.28 -2.49 4.41
CA VAL A 24 7.65 -3.77 4.06
C VAL A 24 6.88 -4.27 5.27
N THR A 25 5.55 -4.27 5.17
CA THR A 25 4.65 -4.59 6.29
C THR A 25 4.57 -6.09 6.57
N LYS A 26 4.11 -6.47 7.77
CA LYS A 26 3.86 -7.88 8.14
C LYS A 26 2.82 -8.56 7.23
N LYS A 27 1.88 -7.79 6.67
CA LYS A 27 0.81 -8.29 5.79
C LYS A 27 1.31 -8.92 4.49
N ILE A 28 2.53 -8.59 4.09
CA ILE A 28 3.15 -9.10 2.85
C ILE A 28 3.62 -10.55 3.02
N GLY A 29 3.94 -10.97 4.24
CA GLY A 29 4.35 -12.34 4.54
C GLY A 29 5.38 -12.45 5.67
N GLY A 30 5.92 -13.65 5.82
CA GLY A 30 6.92 -13.99 6.83
C GLY A 30 8.24 -13.23 6.68
N ALA A 31 9.16 -13.41 7.64
CA ALA A 31 10.44 -12.72 7.66
C ALA A 31 11.26 -12.93 6.38
N VAL A 32 11.27 -14.15 5.83
CA VAL A 32 12.01 -14.50 4.61
C VAL A 32 11.48 -13.74 3.40
N VAL A 33 10.17 -13.71 3.22
CA VAL A 33 9.50 -12.98 2.12
C VAL A 33 9.81 -11.48 2.21
N ARG A 34 9.65 -10.88 3.40
CA ARG A 34 9.97 -9.47 3.61
C ARG A 34 11.44 -9.16 3.37
N ASN A 35 12.35 -10.03 3.82
CA ASN A 35 13.79 -9.83 3.63
C ASN A 35 14.18 -9.95 2.16
N ARG A 36 13.59 -10.89 1.41
CA ARG A 36 13.76 -11.00 -0.04
C ARG A 36 13.32 -9.71 -0.74
N MET A 37 12.15 -9.19 -0.40
CA MET A 37 11.63 -7.94 -0.99
C MET A 37 12.52 -6.74 -0.64
N LYS A 38 12.93 -6.60 0.63
CA LYS A 38 13.89 -5.56 1.04
C LYS A 38 15.23 -5.67 0.30
N ARG A 39 15.75 -6.89 0.07
CA ARG A 39 16.98 -7.11 -0.71
C ARG A 39 16.81 -6.64 -2.14
N ARG A 40 15.72 -7.03 -2.81
CA ARG A 40 15.41 -6.59 -4.18
C ARG A 40 15.28 -5.07 -4.28
N PHE A 41 14.55 -4.43 -3.37
CA PHE A 41 14.38 -2.98 -3.38
C PHE A 41 15.67 -2.22 -3.13
N ARG A 42 16.58 -2.73 -2.29
CA ARG A 42 17.90 -2.12 -2.12
C ARG A 42 18.73 -2.12 -3.42
N VAL A 43 18.67 -3.20 -4.18
CA VAL A 43 19.35 -3.29 -5.48
C VAL A 43 18.74 -2.28 -6.45
N LEU A 44 17.42 -2.27 -6.58
CA LEU A 44 16.71 -1.32 -7.46
C LEU A 44 16.98 0.15 -7.10
N ALA A 45 16.94 0.49 -5.81
CA ALA A 45 17.22 1.85 -5.35
C ALA A 45 18.67 2.26 -5.67
N ARG A 46 19.64 1.37 -5.45
CA ARG A 46 21.05 1.64 -5.75
C ARG A 46 21.30 1.85 -7.25
N GLU A 47 20.60 1.11 -8.11
CA GLU A 47 20.74 1.25 -9.56
C GLU A 47 20.02 2.48 -10.11
N MET A 48 18.81 2.77 -9.62
CA MET A 48 17.92 3.76 -10.26
C MET A 48 18.02 5.16 -9.68
N LEU A 49 18.30 5.32 -8.37
CA LEU A 49 18.36 6.65 -7.75
C LEU A 49 19.49 7.52 -8.29
N PRO A 50 20.72 7.01 -8.55
CA PRO A 50 21.76 7.82 -9.17
C PRO A 50 21.41 8.31 -10.58
N LEU A 51 20.55 7.58 -11.30
CA LEU A 51 20.21 7.88 -12.71
C LEU A 51 18.96 8.76 -12.84
N HIS A 52 17.97 8.55 -11.98
CA HIS A 52 16.63 9.12 -12.11
C HIS A 52 16.07 9.67 -10.79
N GLY A 53 16.83 9.62 -9.71
CA GLY A 53 16.43 10.17 -8.41
C GLY A 53 16.40 11.68 -8.40
N VAL A 54 15.67 12.23 -7.43
CA VAL A 54 15.58 13.67 -7.19
C VAL A 54 16.64 14.07 -6.16
N SER A 55 17.55 14.96 -6.56
CA SER A 55 18.60 15.46 -5.66
C SER A 55 18.01 16.13 -4.41
N GLY A 56 18.60 15.90 -3.24
CA GLY A 56 18.12 16.46 -1.98
C GLY A 56 16.72 15.98 -1.54
N ALA A 57 16.25 14.84 -2.05
CA ALA A 57 14.96 14.27 -1.69
C ALA A 57 15.04 12.92 -0.95
N ASP A 58 14.04 12.69 -0.09
CA ASP A 58 13.78 11.41 0.58
C ASP A 58 12.89 10.53 -0.31
N HIS A 59 13.39 9.37 -0.74
CA HIS A 59 12.67 8.40 -1.56
C HIS A 59 12.22 7.20 -0.73
N VAL A 60 10.91 7.01 -0.50
CA VAL A 60 10.39 5.90 0.30
C VAL A 60 9.68 4.89 -0.59
N LEU A 61 10.20 3.66 -0.61
CA LEU A 61 9.62 2.51 -1.29
C LEU A 61 8.78 1.68 -0.33
N ILE A 62 7.47 1.63 -0.56
CA ILE A 62 6.51 0.85 0.24
C ILE A 62 6.09 -0.39 -0.55
N GLY A 63 6.48 -1.57 -0.07
CA GLY A 63 6.09 -2.84 -0.69
C GLY A 63 4.59 -3.11 -0.56
N ARG A 64 4.01 -3.70 -1.60
CA ARG A 64 2.64 -4.24 -1.60
C ARG A 64 2.70 -5.76 -1.76
N SER A 65 1.66 -6.47 -1.33
CA SER A 65 1.58 -7.95 -1.43
C SER A 65 1.88 -8.45 -2.84
N ASP A 66 1.41 -7.73 -3.85
CA ASP A 66 1.50 -8.14 -5.26
C ASP A 66 2.89 -7.91 -5.86
N GLY A 67 3.79 -7.26 -5.13
CA GLY A 67 5.19 -7.04 -5.54
C GLY A 67 6.13 -8.19 -5.17
N VAL A 68 5.67 -9.18 -4.40
CA VAL A 68 6.52 -10.29 -3.92
C VAL A 68 6.84 -11.28 -5.04
N GLU A 69 5.80 -11.75 -5.73
CA GLU A 69 5.90 -12.75 -6.81
C GLU A 69 6.16 -12.10 -8.18
N ARG A 70 6.16 -10.77 -8.24
CA ARG A 70 6.39 -10.04 -9.49
C ARG A 70 7.83 -10.17 -9.95
N ASP A 71 8.01 -10.27 -11.26
CA ASP A 71 9.32 -10.34 -11.87
C ASP A 71 10.17 -9.10 -11.53
N PHE A 72 11.47 -9.33 -11.30
CA PHE A 72 12.40 -8.28 -10.90
C PHE A 72 12.58 -7.23 -12.00
N THR A 73 12.60 -7.66 -13.26
CA THR A 73 12.72 -6.75 -14.42
C THR A 73 11.48 -5.89 -14.56
N ALA A 74 10.31 -6.45 -14.31
CA ALA A 74 9.06 -5.68 -14.28
C ALA A 74 9.09 -4.62 -13.17
N LEU A 75 9.51 -4.97 -11.95
CA LEU A 75 9.66 -4.02 -10.84
C LEU A 75 10.65 -2.89 -11.17
N ARG A 76 11.75 -3.22 -11.83
CA ARG A 76 12.75 -2.23 -12.30
C ARG A 76 12.11 -1.22 -13.24
N ARG A 77 11.44 -1.69 -14.30
CA ARG A 77 10.78 -0.84 -15.30
C ARG A 77 9.72 0.06 -14.66
N GLU A 78 8.98 -0.45 -13.68
CA GLU A 78 7.98 0.33 -12.95
C GLU A 78 8.61 1.44 -12.10
N LEU A 79 9.70 1.15 -11.39
CA LEU A 79 10.43 2.16 -10.61
C LEU A 79 11.01 3.24 -11.51
N GLU A 80 11.62 2.84 -12.61
CA GLU A 80 12.19 3.72 -13.62
C GLU A 80 11.12 4.66 -14.21
N LYS A 81 9.95 4.13 -14.55
CA LYS A 81 8.80 4.92 -15.04
C LYS A 81 8.28 5.89 -13.97
N ALA A 82 8.18 5.44 -12.72
CA ALA A 82 7.71 6.28 -11.61
C ALA A 82 8.67 7.45 -11.34
N LEU A 83 9.97 7.18 -11.25
CA LEU A 83 11.00 8.20 -11.04
C LEU A 83 11.04 9.22 -12.17
N ARG A 84 10.98 8.76 -13.44
CA ARG A 84 10.87 9.67 -14.59
C ARG A 84 9.62 10.53 -14.55
N LYS A 85 8.48 9.98 -14.12
CA LYS A 85 7.24 10.74 -13.99
C LYS A 85 7.41 11.85 -12.96
N ILE A 86 8.01 11.55 -11.81
CA ILE A 86 8.26 12.52 -10.73
C ILE A 86 9.25 13.60 -11.17
N ALA A 87 10.36 13.20 -11.82
CA ALA A 87 11.35 14.13 -12.35
C ALA A 87 10.77 15.09 -13.41
N LYS A 88 9.80 14.62 -14.21
CA LYS A 88 9.06 15.47 -15.14
C LYS A 88 7.96 16.28 -14.48
N ALA A 89 7.40 15.79 -13.38
CA ALA A 89 6.24 16.38 -12.77
C ALA A 89 6.60 17.72 -12.12
N GLY A 90 7.56 17.81 -11.20
CA GLY A 90 7.83 19.07 -10.45
C GLY A 90 6.60 19.74 -9.82
N ASN A 91 5.42 19.12 -9.91
CA ASN A 91 4.11 19.63 -9.60
C ASN A 91 3.38 18.50 -8.84
N PRO A 92 2.91 18.77 -7.62
CA PRO A 92 2.61 17.76 -6.60
C PRO A 92 1.35 16.90 -6.82
N GLU A 93 0.67 17.01 -7.96
CA GLU A 93 -0.71 16.52 -8.14
C GLU A 93 -0.82 15.08 -8.70
N ASP A 94 0.26 14.50 -9.24
CA ASP A 94 0.16 13.32 -10.12
C ASP A 94 0.51 11.96 -9.49
N GLY A 95 0.86 11.96 -8.20
CA GLY A 95 1.31 10.77 -7.44
C GLY A 95 0.23 10.11 -6.58
N ALA A 96 -0.98 10.66 -6.51
CA ALA A 96 -2.04 10.13 -5.67
C ALA A 96 -2.52 8.76 -6.18
N PRO A 97 -2.49 7.69 -5.36
CA PRO A 97 -3.26 6.50 -5.68
C PRO A 97 -4.75 6.89 -5.60
N ARG A 98 -5.40 7.01 -6.77
CA ARG A 98 -6.86 6.97 -6.86
C ARG A 98 -7.33 5.58 -6.39
N SER A 99 -7.61 5.45 -5.10
CA SER A 99 -8.74 4.69 -4.53
C SER A 99 -8.58 4.61 -3.02
N ARG A 100 -9.28 5.52 -2.33
CA ARG A 100 -9.90 5.18 -1.05
C ARG A 100 -10.90 4.06 -1.34
N GLN A 101 -10.48 2.80 -1.20
CA GLN A 101 -11.44 1.72 -0.96
C GLN A 101 -11.80 1.80 0.52
N GLU A 102 -12.93 2.45 0.79
CA GLU A 102 -13.60 2.31 2.07
C GLU A 102 -13.95 0.82 2.23
N PRO A 103 -13.62 0.18 3.37
CA PRO A 103 -14.25 -1.08 3.68
C PRO A 103 -15.74 -0.77 3.91
N GLY A 104 -16.59 -1.32 3.04
CA GLY A 104 -18.04 -1.23 3.16
C GLY A 104 -18.48 -1.59 4.57
N ARG A 105 -19.03 -0.61 5.28
CA ARG A 105 -19.87 -0.83 6.45
C ARG A 105 -21.22 -1.32 5.95
N ASP A 106 -21.33 -2.60 5.68
CA ASP A 106 -22.63 -3.23 5.50
C ASP A 106 -23.18 -3.63 6.87
N GLY A 107 -24.06 -2.77 7.38
CA GLY A 107 -25.35 -3.22 7.89
C GLY A 107 -25.45 -3.73 9.33
N ALA A 108 -25.12 -2.89 10.30
CA ALA A 108 -25.85 -2.92 11.57
C ALA A 108 -26.74 -1.67 11.64
N THR A 109 -28.07 -1.81 11.64
CA THR A 109 -28.91 -1.81 12.86
C THR A 109 -30.40 -1.54 12.53
N MET A 110 -31.27 -2.41 13.08
CA MET A 110 -32.63 -2.16 13.63
C MET A 110 -33.85 -1.83 12.77
N ARG A 111 -34.87 -2.69 12.94
CA ARG A 111 -36.25 -2.39 13.41
C ARG A 111 -36.83 -3.76 13.85
N GLY A 112 -37.37 -4.04 15.03
CA GLY A 112 -37.96 -3.23 16.10
C GLY A 112 -39.45 -3.60 16.27
N ARG A 113 -39.82 -4.13 17.45
CA ARG A 113 -41.18 -4.47 17.99
C ARG A 113 -41.73 -5.83 17.56
N GLY A 114 -42.35 -6.65 18.42
CA GLY A 114 -42.76 -6.55 19.81
C GLY A 114 -43.78 -7.66 20.11
N THR A 115 -43.92 -8.00 21.39
CA THR A 115 -45.11 -8.60 22.04
C THR A 115 -45.60 -10.00 21.64
N GLY A 116 -45.47 -10.94 22.59
CA GLY A 116 -46.65 -11.53 23.21
C GLY A 116 -47.06 -12.96 22.82
N ARG A 117 -47.18 -13.79 23.86
CA ARG A 117 -48.16 -14.89 24.03
C ARG A 117 -47.71 -16.30 23.64
N LEU A 118 -47.35 -17.07 24.68
CA LEU A 118 -47.36 -18.53 24.70
C LEU A 118 -48.80 -19.04 24.52
N PRO A 119 -49.08 -20.04 23.67
CA PRO A 119 -50.36 -20.71 23.70
C PRO A 119 -50.38 -21.76 24.82
N ALA A 120 -51.44 -21.67 25.63
CA ALA A 120 -51.84 -22.68 26.60
C ALA A 120 -52.08 -24.04 25.91
N ARG A 121 -51.62 -25.12 26.56
CA ARG A 121 -52.06 -26.49 26.25
C ARG A 121 -53.08 -26.93 27.30
N GLU A 122 -54.34 -26.94 26.89
CA GLU A 122 -55.49 -27.67 27.43
C GLU A 122 -56.02 -28.51 26.24
N ARG A 123 -56.53 -29.74 26.29
CA ARG A 123 -56.94 -30.76 27.30
C ARG A 123 -57.04 -32.08 26.51
N ALA A 124 -57.01 -33.24 27.18
CA ALA A 124 -57.97 -34.33 26.94
C ALA A 124 -57.81 -35.46 27.96
N THR A 125 -58.84 -35.59 28.80
CA THR A 125 -59.21 -36.72 29.67
C THR A 125 -59.58 -37.96 28.83
N PRO A 126 -59.76 -39.15 29.45
CA PRO A 126 -61.08 -39.51 30.00
C PRO A 126 -61.08 -39.77 31.50
#